data_AF-A0A966N3F6-F1
#
_entry.id   AF-A0A966N3F6-F1
#
_cell.length_a   1.000
_cell.length_b   1.000
_cell.length_c   1.000
_cell.angle_alpha   90.00
_cell.angle_beta   90.00
_cell.angle_gamma   90.00
#
_symmetry.space_group_name_H-M   'P 1'
#
loop_
_entity.id
_entity.type
_entity.pdbx_description
1 polymer ?
#
loop_
_entity_poly.entity_id
_entity_poly.type
_entity_poly.pdbx_seq_one_letter_code
_entity_poly.pdbx_strand_id
1 'polypeptide(L)' 'MLGVSNRTIYSSRGVHASDAVVSVTLARSKFLDIVLQDTTFVDAVQAGDVMLEGDASALITIFGNLDTFSMGFAIVEP' A
#
# COMPACT_ATOMS: atom_id res chain seq x y z
N MET A 1 -6.00 -3.69 10.57
CA MET A 1 -4.96 -4.70 10.30
C MET A 1 -4.98 -4.96 8.82
N LEU A 2 -3.82 -4.98 8.18
CA LEU A 2 -3.63 -5.30 6.77
C LEU A 2 -2.68 -6.50 6.73
N GLY A 3 -2.96 -7.47 5.86
CA GLY A 3 -2.08 -8.62 5.69
C GLY A 3 -2.20 -9.19 4.29
N VAL A 4 -1.22 -10.02 3.94
CA VAL A 4 -1.23 -10.84 2.73
C VAL A 4 -1.02 -12.29 3.12
N SER A 5 -1.89 -13.18 2.65
CA SER A 5 -1.75 -14.62 2.83
C SER A 5 -2.48 -15.33 1.70
N ASN A 6 -2.01 -16.52 1.30
CA ASN A 6 -2.67 -17.31 0.26
C ASN A 6 -2.97 -16.49 -1.02
N ARG A 7 -2.00 -15.66 -1.43
CA ARG A 7 -2.10 -14.76 -2.60
C ARG A 7 -3.27 -13.76 -2.53
N THR A 8 -3.71 -13.42 -1.32
CA THR A 8 -4.86 -12.53 -1.07
C THR A 8 -4.46 -11.44 -0.08
N ILE A 9 -4.72 -10.18 -0.44
CA ILE A 9 -4.64 -9.05 0.48
C ILE A 9 -5.98 -8.94 1.21
N TYR A 10 -5.93 -8.79 2.53
CA TYR A 10 -7.11 -8.62 3.36
C TYR A 10 -6.92 -7.48 4.35
N SER A 11 -8.03 -6.83 4.74
CA SER A 11 -8.03 -5.77 5.74
C SER A 11 -9.16 -5.93 6.75
N SER A 12 -8.87 -5.59 8.00
CA SER A 12 -9.86 -5.57 9.10
C SER A 12 -9.81 -4.23 9.82
N ARG A 13 -10.94 -3.54 9.88
CA ARG A 13 -11.07 -2.22 10.50
C ARG A 13 -11.06 -2.33 12.03
N GLY A 14 -10.40 -1.39 12.70
CA GLY A 14 -10.43 -1.25 14.16
C GLY A 14 -9.57 -2.25 14.94
N VAL A 15 -8.79 -3.08 14.25
CA VAL A 15 -7.89 -4.07 14.86
C VAL A 15 -6.45 -3.81 14.40
N HIS A 16 -5.47 -3.96 15.27
CA HIS A 16 -4.04 -3.94 14.94
C HIS A 16 -3.41 -5.25 15.41
N ALA A 17 -2.53 -5.83 14.59
CA ALA A 17 -1.78 -7.02 14.99
C ALA A 17 -0.65 -6.62 15.94
N SER A 18 -0.47 -7.33 17.05
CA SER A 18 0.63 -7.11 17.98
C SER A 18 1.99 -7.50 17.40
N ASP A 19 1.98 -8.41 16.43
CA ASP A 19 3.13 -8.95 15.71
C ASP A 19 3.21 -8.38 14.27
N ALA A 20 2.63 -7.21 14.03
CA ALA A 20 2.75 -6.54 12.73
C ALA A 20 4.22 -6.30 12.39
N VAL A 21 4.64 -6.73 11.19
CA VAL A 21 6.00 -6.52 10.69
C VAL A 21 6.33 -5.03 10.55
N VAL A 22 5.32 -4.22 10.21
CA VAL A 22 5.40 -2.76 10.15
C VAL A 22 4.06 -2.13 10.54
N SER A 23 4.13 -1.02 11.28
CA SER A 23 3.01 -0.11 11.52
C SER A 23 3.20 1.14 10.67
N VAL A 24 2.14 1.56 9.99
CA VAL A 24 2.12 2.74 9.11
C VAL A 24 1.08 3.72 9.64
N THR A 25 1.51 4.96 9.88
CA THR A 25 0.64 6.05 10.32
C THR A 25 0.68 7.17 9.28
N LEU A 26 -0.49 7.57 8.77
CA LEU A 26 -0.65 8.65 7.81
C LEU A 26 -2.06 9.23 7.85
N ALA A 27 -2.22 10.47 7.36
CA ALA A 27 -3.52 11.06 7.14
C ALA A 27 -4.23 10.45 5.92
N ARG A 28 -5.57 10.35 5.98
CA ARG A 28 -6.37 9.85 4.85
C ARG A 28 -6.20 10.70 3.59
N SER A 29 -6.11 12.02 3.73
CA SER A 29 -5.87 12.93 2.60
C SER A 29 -4.56 12.59 1.90
N LYS A 30 -3.46 12.47 2.66
CA LYS A 30 -2.16 12.10 2.11
C LYS A 30 -2.17 10.74 1.41
N PHE A 31 -2.89 9.76 1.96
CA PHE A 31 -3.06 8.47 1.28
C PHE A 31 -3.73 8.62 -0.09
N LEU A 32 -4.74 9.49 -0.20
CA LEU A 32 -5.40 9.76 -1.48
C LEU A 32 -4.46 10.46 -2.46
N ASP A 33 -3.68 11.44 -2.01
CA ASP A 33 -2.66 12.11 -2.85
C ASP A 33 -1.66 11.07 -3.42
N ILE A 34 -1.25 10.08 -2.62
CA ILE A 34 -0.36 8.99 -3.05
C ILE A 34 -1.04 8.09 -4.09
N VAL A 35 -2.30 7.69 -3.86
CA VAL A 35 -3.04 6.80 -4.76
C VAL A 35 -3.37 7.48 -6.10
N LEU A 36 -3.66 8.79 -6.06
CA LEU A 36 -3.89 9.62 -7.24
C LEU A 36 -2.60 9.97 -7.98
N GLN A 37 -1.44 9.60 -7.43
CA GLN A 37 -0.11 9.86 -7.98
C GLN A 37 0.26 11.36 -7.99
N ASP A 38 -0.35 12.18 -7.12
CA ASP A 38 0.03 13.58 -6.91
C ASP A 38 1.34 13.71 -6.11
N THR A 39 1.67 12.69 -5.31
CA THR A 39 2.96 12.52 -4.61
C THR A 39 3.33 11.03 -4.58
N THR A 40 4.59 10.70 -4.34
CA THR A 40 4.98 9.30 -4.09
C THR A 40 4.93 8.96 -2.60
N PHE A 41 4.79 7.67 -2.29
CA PHE A 41 4.87 7.18 -0.91
C PHE A 41 6.24 7.49 -0.27
N VAL A 42 7.32 7.37 -1.05
CA VAL A 42 8.69 7.65 -0.58
C VAL A 42 8.85 9.13 -0.22
N ASP A 43 8.36 10.03 -1.07
CA ASP A 43 8.41 11.47 -0.80
C ASP A 43 7.59 11.82 0.45
N ALA A 44 6.42 11.21 0.62
CA ALA A 44 5.59 11.42 1.80
C ALA A 44 6.24 10.91 3.11
N VAL A 45 7.02 9.82 3.05
CA VAL A 45 7.85 9.37 4.19
C VAL A 45 8.96 10.37 4.47
N GLN A 46 9.67 10.84 3.44
CA GLN A 46 10.76 11.82 3.61
C GLN A 46 10.26 13.17 4.14
N ALA A 47 9.06 13.59 3.75
CA ALA A 47 8.40 14.79 4.25
C ALA A 47 7.87 14.66 5.69
N GLY A 48 7.86 13.44 6.25
CA GLY A 48 7.32 13.16 7.58
C GLY A 48 5.79 13.03 7.64
N ASP A 49 5.11 13.03 6.50
CA ASP A 49 3.66 12.84 6.40
C ASP A 49 3.23 11.37 6.62
N VAL A 50 4.16 10.43 6.40
CA VAL A 50 4.00 9.00 6.66
C VAL A 50 5.06 8.55 7.65
N MET A 51 4.61 8.02 8.79
CA MET A 51 5.47 7.45 9.82
C MET A 51 5.45 5.92 9.73
N LEU A 52 6.63 5.32 9.84
CA LEU A 52 6.83 3.87 9.79
C LEU A 52 7.51 3.40 11.08
N GLU A 53 6.97 2.36 11.69
CA GLU A 53 7.57 1.68 12.84
C GLU A 53 7.70 0.19 12.53
N GLY A 54 8.88 -0.40 12.73
CA GLY A 54 9.18 -1.78 12.36
C GLY A 54 9.95 -1.90 11.04
N ASP A 55 9.80 -3.02 10.33
CA ASP A 55 10.53 -3.31 9.09
C ASP A 55 9.75 -2.84 7.85
N ALA A 56 10.14 -1.66 7.35
CA ALA A 56 9.55 -1.05 6.16
C ALA A 56 9.70 -1.90 4.87
N SER A 57 10.65 -2.84 4.83
CA SER A 57 10.85 -3.69 3.65
C SER A 57 9.64 -4.59 3.37
N ALA A 58 8.82 -4.89 4.37
CA ALA A 58 7.58 -5.65 4.22
C ALA A 58 6.56 -4.97 3.28
N LEU A 59 6.63 -3.64 3.12
CA LEU A 59 5.77 -2.91 2.19
C LEU A 59 6.06 -3.25 0.73
N ILE A 60 7.29 -3.71 0.40
CA ILE A 60 7.63 -4.18 -0.94
C ILE A 60 6.79 -5.41 -1.30
N THR A 61 6.50 -6.29 -0.35
CA THR A 61 5.63 -7.46 -0.58
C THR A 61 4.20 -7.05 -0.93
N ILE A 62 3.72 -5.91 -0.44
CA ILE A 62 2.40 -5.40 -0.81
C ILE A 62 2.48 -4.64 -2.13
N PHE A 63 3.22 -3.53 -2.17
CA PHE A 63 3.23 -2.63 -3.32
C PHE A 63 3.88 -3.22 -4.56
N GLY A 64 4.92 -4.04 -4.40
CA GLY A 64 5.58 -4.73 -5.53
C GLY A 64 4.74 -5.82 -6.17
N ASN A 65 3.63 -6.23 -5.56
CA ASN A 65 2.67 -7.19 -6.11
C ASN A 65 1.38 -6.53 -6.63
N LEU A 66 1.28 -5.19 -6.60
CA LEU A 66 0.17 -4.49 -7.23
C LEU A 66 0.43 -4.36 -8.73
N ASP A 67 -0.54 -4.78 -9.53
CA ASP A 67 -0.47 -4.69 -10.98
C ASP A 67 -0.96 -3.32 -11.47
N THR A 68 -0.55 -2.96 -12.67
CA THR A 68 -1.05 -1.79 -13.41
C THR A 68 -1.85 -2.27 -14.60
N PHE A 69 -3.12 -1.87 -14.67
CA PHE A 69 -3.99 -2.27 -15.77
C PHE A 69 -3.78 -1.34 -16.98
N SER A 70 -3.41 -1.93 -18.12
CA SER A 70 -3.34 -1.20 -19.40
C SER A 70 -4.74 -1.01 -19.98
N MET A 71 -5.03 0.21 -20.43
CA MET A 71 -6.24 0.50 -21.18
C MET A 71 -6.08 0.00 -22.62
N GLY A 72 -7.03 -0.80 -23.11
CA GLY A 72 -6.99 -1.35 -24.47
C GLY A 72 -6.56 -2.81 -24.57
N PHE A 73 -6.91 -3.63 -23.57
CA PHE A 73 -6.87 -5.09 -23.74
C PHE A 73 -7.70 -5.49 -24.96
N ALA A 74 -7.24 -6.49 -25.70
CA ALA A 74 -7.92 -6.93 -26.91
C ALA A 74 -9.31 -7.49 -26.56
N ILE A 75 -10.34 -6.98 -27.26
CA ILE A 75 -11.74 -7.36 -27.01
C ILE A 75 -12.19 -8.44 -28.02
N VAL A 76 -11.75 -8.33 -29.27
CA VAL A 76 -12.20 -9.19 -30.39
C VAL A 76 -11.14 -10.19 -30.86
N GLU A 77 -9.90 -10.05 -30.38
CA GLU A 77 -8.79 -10.95 -30.66
C GLU A 77 -8.19 -11.40 -29.30
N PRO A 78 -7.73 -12.65 -29.14
CA PRO A 78 -7.06 -13.12 -27.94
C PRO A 78 -5.73 -12.42 -27.66
#